data_AF-A0A1V6DNV3-F1
#
_entry.id   AF-A0A1V6DNV3-F1
#
_cell.length_a   1.000
_cell.length_b   1.000
_cell.length_c   1.000
_cell.angle_alpha   90.00
_cell.angle_beta   90.00
_cell.angle_gamma   90.00
#
_symmetry.space_group_name_H-M   'P 1'
#
loop_
_entity.id
_entity.type
_entity.pdbx_description
1 polymer ?
#
loop_
_entity_poly.entity_id
_entity_poly.type
_entity_poly.pdbx_seq_one_letter_code
_entity_poly.pdbx_strand_id
1 'polypeptide(L)'
;MRHRALTRGVSLSEWGIVPALGEGNAKEKAERGESLPAGSETEVFRALGLPYIPPELREGLGEIEAAERGELPRLVECADLRGAWHNHTTASDGRSSLAEMVAGAVARGWEYLGIADHSKSSFQTNGLSEERLLAQLAEIRAVNASGRFPVHVFSGTECDILADGRLDFDESVRRQLDYVVVSVHNAMGQDEETMTQRLIRAIEQPYVTMLGHVTGRLLLRREPCHVNIGKVLDAALANGVLVELNANPMRLDMDWRHWRKAAERGMLCAINPDAHDVAGLDYLSAGVQVARKGWLTKENVLNTRPLADVQAHFRRRMGA
;
A
#
# COMPACT_ATOMS: atom_id res chain seq x y z
N MET A 1 14.38 -12.15 -21.29
CA MET A 1 13.65 -13.09 -22.17
C MET A 1 14.32 -13.37 -23.51
N ARG A 2 14.55 -12.40 -24.41
CA ARG A 2 15.21 -12.68 -25.72
C ARG A 2 16.59 -13.34 -25.60
N HIS A 3 17.44 -12.86 -24.69
CA HIS A 3 18.75 -13.48 -24.43
C HIS A 3 18.61 -14.96 -24.01
N ARG A 4 17.68 -15.27 -23.10
CA ARG A 4 17.34 -16.65 -22.70
C ARG A 4 16.88 -17.53 -23.86
N ALA A 5 16.09 -16.96 -24.78
CA ALA A 5 15.68 -17.70 -25.97
C ALA A 5 16.91 -18.11 -26.80
N LEU A 6 17.84 -17.16 -27.04
CA LEU A 6 19.05 -17.41 -27.81
C LEU A 6 19.96 -18.48 -27.18
N THR A 7 20.12 -18.45 -25.86
CA THR A 7 20.89 -19.50 -25.15
C THR A 7 20.26 -20.89 -25.23
N ARG A 8 18.99 -20.96 -25.63
CA ARG A 8 18.23 -22.20 -25.88
C ARG A 8 18.06 -22.52 -27.37
N GLY A 9 18.79 -21.84 -28.26
CA GLY A 9 18.78 -22.11 -29.71
C GLY A 9 17.56 -21.56 -30.47
N VAL A 10 16.74 -20.72 -29.84
CA VAL A 10 15.55 -20.10 -30.44
C VAL A 10 15.61 -18.57 -30.38
N SER A 11 14.90 -17.89 -31.27
CA SER A 11 14.73 -16.45 -31.27
C SER A 11 13.29 -16.11 -30.87
N LEU A 12 13.12 -15.28 -29.84
CA LEU A 12 11.83 -14.77 -29.40
C LEU A 12 11.59 -13.38 -30.02
N SER A 13 10.46 -13.23 -30.71
CA SER A 13 9.97 -11.96 -31.26
C SER A 13 8.46 -11.83 -31.08
N GLU A 14 7.88 -10.70 -31.48
CA GLU A 14 6.42 -10.51 -31.51
C GLU A 14 5.71 -11.49 -32.47
N TRP A 15 6.43 -12.03 -33.46
CA TRP A 15 5.92 -12.97 -34.46
C TRP A 15 5.94 -14.44 -34.00
N GLY A 16 6.60 -14.73 -32.88
CA GLY A 16 6.69 -16.08 -32.31
C GLY A 16 8.09 -16.46 -31.80
N ILE A 17 8.24 -17.76 -31.53
CA ILE A 17 9.47 -18.39 -31.04
C ILE A 17 10.00 -19.30 -32.15
N VAL A 18 10.97 -18.82 -32.92
CA VAL A 18 11.47 -19.51 -34.13
C VAL A 18 12.90 -20.01 -33.91
N PRO A 19 13.45 -20.92 -34.75
CA PRO A 19 14.85 -21.27 -34.71
C PRO A 19 15.77 -20.04 -34.82
N ALA A 20 16.76 -19.94 -33.93
CA ALA A 20 17.71 -18.82 -33.94
C ALA A 20 18.60 -18.83 -35.19
N LEU A 21 18.95 -20.02 -35.68
CA LEU A 21 19.73 -20.23 -36.89
C LEU A 21 18.82 -20.52 -38.10
N GLY A 22 19.38 -20.46 -39.31
CA GLY A 22 18.65 -20.67 -40.56
C GLY A 22 18.30 -19.37 -41.31
N GLU A 23 17.88 -19.51 -42.55
CA GLU A 23 17.63 -18.39 -43.45
C GLU A 23 16.37 -17.59 -43.10
N GLY A 24 16.44 -16.28 -43.35
CA GLY A 24 15.35 -15.35 -43.13
C GLY A 24 15.26 -14.79 -41.72
N ASN A 25 14.50 -13.72 -41.58
CA ASN A 25 14.25 -13.05 -40.30
C ASN A 25 13.14 -13.77 -39.49
N ALA A 26 12.89 -13.32 -38.25
CA ALA A 26 11.95 -13.99 -37.36
C ALA A 26 10.50 -14.01 -37.89
N LYS A 27 10.08 -12.97 -38.62
CA LYS A 27 8.75 -12.89 -39.24
C LYS A 27 8.61 -13.89 -40.36
N GLU A 28 9.57 -13.95 -41.28
CA GLU A 28 9.56 -14.89 -42.41
C GLU A 28 9.54 -16.34 -41.93
N LYS A 29 10.32 -16.66 -40.89
CA LYS A 29 10.31 -18.00 -40.26
C LYS A 29 8.96 -18.32 -39.66
N ALA A 30 8.34 -17.39 -38.95
CA ALA A 30 7.01 -17.58 -38.37
C ALA A 30 5.94 -17.78 -39.46
N GLU A 31 5.98 -17.02 -40.55
CA GLU A 31 5.08 -17.15 -41.71
C GLU A 31 5.23 -18.49 -42.44
N ARG A 32 6.45 -19.08 -42.43
CA ARG A 32 6.69 -20.45 -42.91
C ARG A 32 6.24 -21.54 -41.93
N GLY A 33 5.68 -21.17 -40.78
CA GLY A 33 5.21 -22.11 -39.76
C GLY A 33 6.33 -22.69 -38.90
N GLU A 34 7.52 -22.07 -38.87
CA GLU A 34 8.66 -22.54 -38.06
C GLU A 34 8.58 -22.10 -36.58
N SER A 35 7.55 -21.34 -36.20
CA SER A 35 7.36 -20.96 -34.80
C SER A 35 6.93 -22.16 -33.96
N LEU A 36 7.54 -22.31 -32.78
CA LEU A 36 7.05 -23.23 -31.76
C LEU A 36 5.59 -22.88 -31.41
N PRO A 37 4.72 -23.88 -31.18
CA PRO A 37 3.33 -23.65 -30.82
C PRO A 37 3.26 -23.02 -29.42
N ALA A 38 2.80 -21.76 -29.37
CA ALA A 38 2.51 -21.05 -28.13
C ALA A 38 1.33 -20.08 -28.39
N GLY A 39 0.13 -20.50 -28.03
CA GLY A 39 -1.11 -19.72 -28.15
C GLY A 39 -1.41 -18.85 -26.94
N SER A 40 -0.58 -18.89 -25.89
CA SER A 40 -0.72 -18.08 -24.68
C SER A 40 0.64 -17.65 -24.11
N GLU A 41 0.65 -16.59 -23.30
CA GLU A 41 1.87 -16.18 -22.58
C GLU A 41 2.42 -17.32 -21.70
N THR A 42 1.55 -18.10 -21.07
CA THR A 42 1.96 -19.26 -20.26
C THR A 42 2.76 -20.27 -21.08
N GLU A 43 2.33 -20.53 -22.32
CA GLU A 43 3.05 -21.41 -23.24
C GLU A 43 4.36 -20.80 -23.73
N VAL A 44 4.42 -19.48 -23.92
CA VAL A 44 5.67 -18.76 -24.24
C VAL A 44 6.70 -18.92 -23.12
N PHE A 45 6.32 -18.72 -21.86
CA PHE A 45 7.21 -18.96 -20.72
C PHE A 45 7.64 -20.42 -20.63
N ARG A 46 6.68 -21.36 -20.79
CA ARG A 46 6.95 -22.80 -20.75
C ARG A 46 7.93 -23.25 -21.83
N ALA A 47 7.76 -22.75 -23.07
CA ALA A 47 8.68 -23.01 -24.18
C ALA A 47 10.12 -22.54 -23.88
N LEU A 48 10.26 -21.52 -23.03
CA LEU A 48 11.54 -21.01 -22.57
C LEU A 48 11.99 -21.61 -21.22
N GLY A 49 11.34 -22.67 -20.75
CA GLY A 49 11.68 -23.36 -19.51
C GLY A 49 11.53 -22.47 -18.28
N LEU A 50 10.42 -21.73 -18.22
CA LEU A 50 10.02 -20.90 -17.08
C LEU A 50 8.53 -21.16 -16.75
N PRO A 51 8.11 -21.05 -15.48
CA PRO A 51 6.71 -20.86 -15.16
C PRO A 51 6.20 -19.49 -15.68
N TYR A 52 4.89 -19.32 -15.72
CA TYR A 52 4.30 -18.00 -16.01
C TYR A 52 4.76 -16.98 -14.96
N ILE A 53 5.34 -15.87 -15.41
CA ILE A 53 5.74 -14.77 -14.53
C ILE A 53 4.68 -13.67 -14.61
N PRO A 54 4.01 -13.31 -13.50
CA PRO A 54 3.04 -12.22 -13.47
C PRO A 54 3.64 -10.92 -14.04
N PRO A 55 2.89 -10.15 -14.85
CA PRO A 55 3.38 -8.91 -15.46
C PRO A 55 4.01 -7.93 -14.48
N GLU A 56 3.49 -7.86 -13.27
CA GLU A 56 3.94 -6.96 -12.20
C GLU A 56 5.37 -7.25 -11.74
N LEU A 57 5.89 -8.46 -11.96
CA LEU A 57 7.27 -8.83 -11.59
C LEU A 57 8.29 -8.61 -12.71
N ARG A 58 7.85 -8.31 -13.94
CA ARG A 58 8.69 -8.28 -15.17
C ARG A 58 9.53 -7.01 -15.30
N GLU A 59 10.26 -6.65 -14.25
CA GLU A 59 11.05 -5.42 -14.14
C GLU A 59 12.57 -5.66 -14.22
N GLY A 60 13.03 -6.90 -14.43
CA GLY A 60 14.44 -7.24 -14.46
C GLY A 60 15.10 -7.17 -13.08
N LEU A 61 14.35 -7.49 -12.03
CA LEU A 61 14.75 -7.39 -10.62
C LEU A 61 14.81 -8.76 -9.94
N GLY A 62 15.22 -9.79 -10.69
CA GLY A 62 15.41 -11.15 -10.17
C GLY A 62 14.23 -12.10 -10.36
N GLU A 63 13.22 -11.71 -11.14
CA GLU A 63 12.02 -12.52 -11.39
C GLU A 63 12.33 -13.79 -12.19
N ILE A 64 13.31 -13.73 -13.10
CA ILE A 64 13.71 -14.88 -13.92
C ILE A 64 14.41 -15.91 -13.03
N GLU A 65 15.36 -15.48 -12.21
CA GLU A 65 16.12 -16.33 -11.32
C GLU A 65 15.22 -16.96 -10.25
N ALA A 66 14.26 -16.21 -9.71
CA ALA A 66 13.24 -16.74 -8.81
C ALA A 66 12.34 -17.77 -9.51
N ALA A 67 11.93 -17.50 -10.76
CA ALA A 67 11.14 -18.43 -11.56
C ALA A 67 11.87 -19.75 -11.85
N GLU A 68 13.19 -19.70 -12.09
CA GLU A 68 14.01 -20.90 -12.29
C GLU A 68 14.13 -21.75 -11.02
N ARG A 69 14.20 -21.12 -9.85
CA ARG A 69 14.24 -21.83 -8.56
C ARG A 69 12.87 -22.27 -8.06
N GLY A 70 11.79 -21.90 -8.76
CA GLY A 70 10.42 -22.18 -8.30
C GLY A 70 10.00 -21.37 -7.09
N GLU A 71 10.60 -20.18 -6.90
CA GLU A 71 10.45 -19.31 -5.73
C GLU A 71 9.57 -18.08 -6.01
N LEU A 72 8.82 -18.06 -7.11
CA LEU A 72 7.91 -16.94 -7.39
C LEU A 72 6.83 -16.87 -6.29
N PRO A 73 6.60 -15.69 -5.68
CA PRO A 73 5.59 -15.54 -4.65
C PRO A 73 4.17 -15.60 -5.24
N ARG A 74 3.22 -16.10 -4.44
CA ARG A 74 1.79 -15.85 -4.69
C ARG A 74 1.48 -14.41 -4.27
N LEU A 75 1.43 -13.53 -5.25
CA LEU A 75 1.19 -12.10 -5.03
C LEU A 75 -0.21 -11.83 -4.48
N VAL A 76 -0.34 -10.78 -3.68
CA VAL A 76 -1.62 -10.32 -3.13
C VAL A 76 -2.62 -9.98 -4.25
N GLU A 77 -3.90 -10.25 -3.99
CA GLU A 77 -5.02 -9.96 -4.89
C GLU A 77 -6.05 -9.06 -4.19
N CYS A 78 -6.87 -8.33 -4.96
CA CYS A 78 -7.94 -7.50 -4.39
C CYS A 78 -8.92 -8.32 -3.54
N ALA A 79 -9.17 -9.58 -3.93
CA ALA A 79 -10.03 -10.49 -3.20
C ALA A 79 -9.46 -10.95 -1.85
N ASP A 80 -8.16 -10.77 -1.61
CA ASP A 80 -7.56 -11.05 -0.30
C ASP A 80 -7.88 -9.94 0.71
N LEU A 81 -8.29 -8.75 0.26
CA LEU A 81 -8.53 -7.60 1.13
C LEU A 81 -9.86 -7.73 1.87
N ARG A 82 -9.81 -7.48 3.18
CA ARG A 82 -10.95 -7.57 4.11
C ARG A 82 -11.35 -6.22 4.70
N GLY A 83 -10.64 -5.16 4.32
CA GLY A 83 -10.94 -3.80 4.74
C GLY A 83 -9.82 -2.82 4.43
N ALA A 84 -10.07 -1.55 4.71
CA ALA A 84 -9.15 -0.45 4.46
C ALA A 84 -8.96 0.41 5.70
N TRP A 85 -7.82 1.09 5.77
CA TRP A 85 -7.51 2.12 6.77
C TRP A 85 -7.35 3.47 6.07
N HIS A 86 -7.20 4.54 6.86
CA HIS A 86 -6.93 5.87 6.35
C HIS A 86 -7.96 6.34 5.32
N ASN A 87 -9.17 6.60 5.80
CA ASN A 87 -10.29 7.11 5.02
C ASN A 87 -10.87 8.33 5.72
N HIS A 88 -11.28 9.31 4.94
CA HIS A 88 -11.75 10.61 5.39
C HIS A 88 -13.25 10.74 5.22
N THR A 89 -13.88 11.51 6.10
CA THR A 89 -15.32 11.74 6.10
C THR A 89 -15.60 13.23 5.96
N THR A 90 -16.87 13.61 5.94
CA THR A 90 -17.29 15.02 6.04
C THR A 90 -16.89 15.68 7.37
N ALA A 91 -16.25 14.96 8.31
CA ALA A 91 -15.69 15.56 9.50
C ALA A 91 -14.44 16.40 9.18
N SER A 92 -13.54 15.98 8.28
CA SER A 92 -12.49 16.85 7.72
C SER A 92 -12.91 17.37 6.34
N ASP A 93 -12.31 16.81 5.29
CA ASP A 93 -12.34 17.21 3.89
C ASP A 93 -12.85 16.09 2.96
N GLY A 94 -13.31 14.99 3.54
CA GLY A 94 -14.11 14.02 2.83
C GLY A 94 -15.46 14.59 2.38
N ARG A 95 -16.04 13.98 1.35
CA ARG A 95 -17.34 14.33 0.76
C ARG A 95 -18.45 13.36 1.14
N SER A 96 -18.11 12.26 1.81
CA SER A 96 -19.06 11.26 2.28
C SER A 96 -19.12 11.25 3.80
N SER A 97 -20.32 11.18 4.34
CA SER A 97 -20.57 11.02 5.77
C SER A 97 -20.03 9.67 6.28
N LEU A 98 -19.85 9.54 7.59
CA LEU A 98 -19.49 8.28 8.22
C LEU A 98 -20.42 7.14 7.80
N ALA A 99 -21.74 7.38 7.81
CA ALA A 99 -22.73 6.38 7.43
C ALA A 99 -22.60 5.94 5.96
N GLU A 100 -22.33 6.86 5.04
CA GLU A 100 -22.11 6.54 3.62
C GLU A 100 -20.82 5.73 3.42
N MET A 101 -19.73 6.10 4.10
CA MET A 101 -18.47 5.37 4.05
C MET A 101 -18.63 3.93 4.59
N VAL A 102 -19.34 3.76 5.70
CA VAL A 102 -19.67 2.44 6.27
C VAL A 102 -20.53 1.62 5.31
N ALA A 103 -21.58 2.22 4.72
CA ALA A 103 -22.39 1.54 3.71
C ALA A 103 -21.55 1.13 2.47
N GLY A 104 -20.61 1.98 2.06
CA GLY A 104 -19.65 1.71 0.99
C GLY A 104 -18.74 0.52 1.31
N ALA A 105 -18.26 0.40 2.55
CA ALA A 105 -17.48 -0.76 2.99
C ALA A 105 -18.32 -2.04 3.03
N VAL A 106 -19.58 -1.97 3.49
CA VAL A 106 -20.51 -3.11 3.49
C VAL A 106 -20.77 -3.61 2.07
N ALA A 107 -20.99 -2.70 1.11
CA ALA A 107 -21.23 -3.06 -0.28
C ALA A 107 -20.05 -3.81 -0.93
N ARG A 108 -18.83 -3.64 -0.39
CA ARG A 108 -17.61 -4.34 -0.82
C ARG A 108 -17.35 -5.64 -0.07
N GLY A 109 -18.22 -6.01 0.88
CA GLY A 109 -18.06 -7.22 1.68
C GLY A 109 -16.89 -7.16 2.65
N TRP A 110 -16.44 -5.96 3.05
CA TRP A 110 -15.37 -5.82 4.02
C TRP A 110 -15.83 -6.17 5.43
N GLU A 111 -14.88 -6.57 6.26
CA GLU A 111 -15.06 -6.82 7.68
C GLU A 111 -14.77 -5.58 8.51
N TYR A 112 -13.96 -4.67 8.00
CA TYR A 112 -13.61 -3.44 8.71
C TYR A 112 -13.34 -2.24 7.81
N LEU A 113 -13.50 -1.07 8.43
CA LEU A 113 -13.18 0.24 7.85
C LEU A 113 -12.52 1.11 8.92
N GLY A 114 -11.32 1.61 8.64
CA GLY A 114 -10.65 2.60 9.47
C GLY A 114 -10.91 4.02 8.98
N ILE A 115 -11.44 4.87 9.87
CA ILE A 115 -11.58 6.32 9.65
C ILE A 115 -10.35 7.03 10.21
N ALA A 116 -9.84 8.05 9.52
CA ALA A 116 -8.65 8.79 9.92
C ALA A 116 -8.69 10.26 9.45
N ASP A 117 -9.76 10.98 9.77
CA ASP A 117 -9.84 12.41 9.44
C ASP A 117 -8.64 13.21 10.02
N HIS A 118 -8.29 14.29 9.31
CA HIS A 118 -7.12 15.12 9.60
C HIS A 118 -7.15 15.80 10.97
N SER A 119 -5.97 16.01 11.55
CA SER A 119 -5.78 16.77 12.79
C SER A 119 -5.79 18.29 12.60
N LYS A 120 -5.87 19.01 13.72
CA LYS A 120 -6.08 20.45 13.87
C LYS A 120 -5.17 21.35 13.02
N SER A 121 -3.89 21.01 12.84
CA SER A 121 -2.94 21.85 12.08
C SER A 121 -3.22 21.89 10.59
N SER A 122 -3.99 20.93 10.07
CA SER A 122 -4.45 20.91 8.68
C SER A 122 -5.70 21.80 8.50
N PHE A 123 -5.51 23.12 8.65
CA PHE A 123 -6.59 24.10 8.53
C PHE A 123 -7.29 24.08 7.17
N GLN A 124 -6.55 23.81 6.09
CA GLN A 124 -7.09 23.77 4.72
C GLN A 124 -8.09 22.62 4.51
N THR A 125 -7.99 21.56 5.31
CA THR A 125 -8.84 20.37 5.23
C THR A 125 -9.87 20.31 6.36
N ASN A 126 -10.14 21.45 7.02
CA ASN A 126 -11.07 21.51 8.15
C ASN A 126 -10.72 20.52 9.28
N GLY A 127 -9.41 20.34 9.53
CA GLY A 127 -8.86 19.45 10.54
C GLY A 127 -9.57 19.52 11.90
N LEU A 128 -9.74 18.37 12.53
CA LEU A 128 -10.54 18.24 13.74
C LEU A 128 -9.79 18.84 14.94
N SER A 129 -10.52 19.54 15.80
CA SER A 129 -10.07 19.78 17.16
C SER A 129 -10.16 18.48 17.97
N GLU A 130 -9.52 18.46 19.14
CA GLU A 130 -9.59 17.35 20.08
C GLU A 130 -11.04 17.02 20.45
N GLU A 131 -11.88 18.04 20.68
CA GLU A 131 -13.31 17.88 20.96
C GLU A 131 -14.07 17.24 19.80
N ARG A 132 -13.83 17.69 18.56
CA ARG A 132 -14.47 17.14 17.35
C ARG A 132 -14.05 15.70 17.10
N LEU A 133 -12.78 15.36 17.32
CA LEU A 133 -12.27 14.00 17.21
C LEU A 133 -12.92 13.07 18.23
N LEU A 134 -13.05 13.50 19.49
CA LEU A 134 -13.70 12.71 20.52
C LEU A 134 -15.21 12.54 20.27
N ALA A 135 -15.86 13.54 19.66
CA ALA A 135 -17.24 13.40 19.19
C ALA A 135 -17.37 12.35 18.07
N GLN A 136 -16.45 12.34 17.09
CA GLN A 136 -16.42 11.32 16.04
C GLN A 136 -16.15 9.91 16.61
N LEU A 137 -15.25 9.79 17.60
CA LEU A 137 -15.02 8.55 18.33
C LEU A 137 -16.31 8.02 18.97
N ALA A 138 -17.10 8.90 19.59
CA ALA A 138 -18.39 8.52 20.17
C ALA A 138 -19.41 8.09 19.09
N GLU A 139 -19.43 8.76 17.95
CA GLU A 139 -20.27 8.39 16.79
C GLU A 139 -19.90 7.00 16.25
N ILE A 140 -18.62 6.73 16.05
CA ILE A 140 -18.11 5.42 15.60
C ILE A 140 -18.50 4.32 16.61
N ARG A 141 -18.35 4.58 17.91
CA ARG A 141 -18.80 3.63 18.95
C ARG A 141 -20.29 3.37 18.88
N ALA A 142 -21.12 4.39 18.65
CA ALA A 142 -22.55 4.23 18.47
C ALA A 142 -22.90 3.42 17.22
N VAL A 143 -22.20 3.64 16.10
CA VAL A 143 -22.34 2.85 14.86
C VAL A 143 -22.06 1.36 15.14
N ASN A 144 -20.93 1.05 15.77
CA ASN A 144 -20.57 -0.33 16.12
C ASN A 144 -21.57 -0.97 17.09
N ALA A 145 -21.99 -0.24 18.14
CA ALA A 145 -22.93 -0.72 19.14
C ALA A 145 -24.35 -0.94 18.58
N SER A 146 -24.73 -0.23 17.52
CA SER A 146 -26.05 -0.38 16.90
C SER A 146 -26.30 -1.76 16.30
N GLY A 147 -25.23 -2.50 15.95
CA GLY A 147 -25.33 -3.78 15.24
C GLY A 147 -25.95 -3.66 13.84
N ARG A 148 -26.15 -2.45 13.31
CA ARG A 148 -26.81 -2.20 12.02
C ARG A 148 -25.97 -2.64 10.83
N PHE A 149 -24.65 -2.63 10.97
CA PHE A 149 -23.72 -2.97 9.90
C PHE A 149 -22.82 -4.14 10.32
N PRO A 150 -22.52 -5.07 9.40
CA PRO A 150 -21.59 -6.17 9.67
C PRO A 150 -20.11 -5.74 9.70
N VAL A 151 -19.81 -4.56 9.14
CA VAL A 151 -18.47 -3.96 9.15
C VAL A 151 -18.18 -3.37 10.53
N HIS A 152 -17.01 -3.69 11.08
CA HIS A 152 -16.48 -3.03 12.26
C HIS A 152 -15.74 -1.75 11.89
N VAL A 153 -16.13 -0.63 12.48
CA VAL A 153 -15.53 0.68 12.20
C VAL A 153 -14.46 0.98 13.24
N PHE A 154 -13.24 1.24 12.80
CA PHE A 154 -12.14 1.65 13.66
C PHE A 154 -12.02 3.17 13.69
N SER A 155 -11.89 3.70 14.91
CA SER A 155 -11.62 5.10 15.17
C SER A 155 -10.13 5.40 15.09
N GLY A 156 -9.77 6.35 14.24
CA GLY A 156 -8.40 6.81 14.11
C GLY A 156 -8.33 8.26 13.67
N THR A 157 -7.12 8.71 13.38
CA THR A 157 -6.84 10.05 12.85
C THR A 157 -5.58 10.01 12.00
N GLU A 158 -5.53 10.86 10.99
CA GLU A 158 -4.27 11.24 10.35
C GLU A 158 -3.71 12.46 11.11
N CYS A 159 -2.81 12.18 12.04
CA CYS A 159 -2.18 13.17 12.88
C CYS A 159 -0.96 13.77 12.17
N ASP A 160 -0.98 15.09 12.01
CA ASP A 160 0.14 15.82 11.45
C ASP A 160 1.42 15.64 12.27
N ILE A 161 2.52 15.38 11.57
CA ILE A 161 3.87 15.50 12.11
C ILE A 161 4.28 16.97 11.94
N LEU A 162 4.52 17.67 13.04
CA LEU A 162 4.99 19.06 13.03
C LEU A 162 6.45 19.15 12.55
N ALA A 163 6.90 20.35 12.17
CA ALA A 163 8.24 20.57 11.58
C ALA A 163 9.41 20.10 12.47
N ASP A 164 9.19 20.01 13.78
CA ASP A 164 10.16 19.53 14.77
C ASP A 164 10.01 18.03 15.13
N GLY A 165 9.06 17.32 14.50
CA GLY A 165 8.77 15.90 14.75
C GLY A 165 7.85 15.64 15.94
N ARG A 166 7.30 16.67 16.61
CA ARG A 166 6.14 16.49 17.49
C ARG A 166 4.89 16.16 16.69
N LEU A 167 3.89 15.62 17.36
CA LEU A 167 2.59 15.31 16.76
C LEU A 167 1.56 16.35 17.16
N ASP A 168 0.63 16.62 16.27
CA ASP A 168 -0.38 17.67 16.42
C ASP A 168 -1.41 17.38 17.52
N PHE A 169 -1.64 16.10 17.85
CA PHE A 169 -2.41 15.68 19.01
C PHE A 169 -1.55 15.14 20.14
N ASP A 170 -1.89 15.57 21.36
CA ASP A 170 -1.28 15.06 22.59
C ASP A 170 -1.51 13.56 22.80
N GLU A 171 -0.62 12.95 23.57
CA GLU A 171 -0.66 11.53 23.91
C GLU A 171 -2.01 11.11 24.54
N SER A 172 -2.58 11.96 25.41
CA SER A 172 -3.85 11.70 26.11
C SER A 172 -5.05 11.60 25.16
N VAL A 173 -4.99 12.28 24.00
CA VAL A 173 -6.01 12.18 22.95
C VAL A 173 -5.75 10.93 22.12
N ARG A 174 -4.51 10.74 21.65
CA ARG A 174 -4.11 9.61 20.78
C ARG A 174 -4.38 8.25 21.42
N ARG A 175 -4.18 8.11 22.74
CA ARG A 175 -4.44 6.87 23.48
C ARG A 175 -5.91 6.41 23.43
N GLN A 176 -6.87 7.30 23.16
CA GLN A 176 -8.30 6.96 23.17
C GLN A 176 -8.81 6.34 21.87
N LEU A 177 -7.99 6.40 20.81
CA LEU A 177 -8.31 5.90 19.47
C LEU A 177 -7.96 4.41 19.34
N ASP A 178 -8.49 3.76 18.32
CA ASP A 178 -8.09 2.40 17.97
C ASP A 178 -6.75 2.37 17.23
N TYR A 179 -6.46 3.40 16.43
CA TYR A 179 -5.20 3.53 15.69
C TYR A 179 -4.86 4.98 15.35
N VAL A 180 -3.60 5.26 15.05
CA VAL A 180 -3.10 6.59 14.68
C VAL A 180 -2.19 6.47 13.47
N VAL A 181 -2.55 7.18 12.39
CA VAL A 181 -1.70 7.43 11.23
C VAL A 181 -0.97 8.74 11.47
N VAL A 182 0.33 8.80 11.18
CA VAL A 182 1.09 10.06 11.21
C VAL A 182 1.62 10.38 9.82
N SER A 183 1.57 11.64 9.41
CA SER A 183 1.98 12.08 8.06
C SER A 183 2.55 13.49 8.05
N VAL A 184 3.35 13.79 7.02
CA VAL A 184 3.94 15.12 6.82
C VAL A 184 3.15 15.88 5.76
N HIS A 185 2.56 17.02 6.14
CA HIS A 185 1.84 17.90 5.20
C HIS A 185 2.46 19.29 5.01
N ASN A 186 3.46 19.64 5.84
CA ASN A 186 4.08 20.96 5.86
C ASN A 186 5.61 20.86 5.95
N ALA A 187 6.29 21.97 5.66
CA ALA A 187 7.76 22.04 5.68
C ALA A 187 8.44 20.92 4.84
N MET A 188 7.84 20.58 3.69
CA MET A 188 8.30 19.49 2.81
C MET A 188 9.70 19.74 2.19
N GLY A 189 10.18 20.98 2.22
CA GLY A 189 11.49 21.38 1.69
C GLY A 189 12.65 21.29 2.68
N GLN A 190 12.46 20.64 3.84
CA GLN A 190 13.57 20.34 4.75
C GLN A 190 14.62 19.44 4.05
N ASP A 191 15.88 19.58 4.45
CA ASP A 191 16.95 18.70 3.98
C ASP A 191 16.75 17.24 4.44
N GLU A 192 17.47 16.31 3.81
CA GLU A 192 17.31 14.87 4.05
C GLU A 192 17.51 14.48 5.52
N GLU A 193 18.52 15.05 6.19
CA GLU A 193 18.83 14.70 7.57
C GLU A 193 17.72 15.19 8.50
N THR A 194 17.31 16.44 8.36
CA THR A 194 16.23 17.04 9.14
C THR A 194 14.90 16.29 8.96
N MET A 195 14.49 16.02 7.72
CA MET A 195 13.23 15.30 7.44
C MET A 195 13.28 13.85 7.95
N THR A 196 14.42 13.17 7.79
CA THR A 196 14.60 11.81 8.31
C THR A 196 14.44 11.77 9.83
N GLN A 197 15.09 12.69 10.56
CA GLN A 197 14.98 12.76 12.02
C GLN A 197 13.57 13.15 12.48
N ARG A 198 12.90 14.05 11.75
CA ARG A 198 11.50 14.42 12.00
C ARG A 198 10.58 13.21 11.94
N LEU A 199 10.70 12.37 10.91
CA LEU A 199 9.91 11.15 10.74
C LEU A 199 10.25 10.10 11.81
N ILE A 200 11.53 9.88 12.11
CA ILE A 200 11.95 8.94 13.16
C ILE A 200 11.39 9.36 14.52
N ARG A 201 11.51 10.64 14.88
CA ARG A 201 10.97 11.18 16.13
C ARG A 201 9.46 10.96 16.24
N ALA A 202 8.72 11.08 15.14
CA ALA A 202 7.29 10.81 15.11
C ALA A 202 6.99 9.31 15.32
N ILE A 203 7.72 8.43 14.64
CA ILE A 203 7.58 6.96 14.74
C ILE A 203 7.80 6.46 16.18
N GLU A 204 8.78 7.03 16.87
CA GLU A 204 9.16 6.63 18.25
C GLU A 204 8.14 7.09 19.31
N GLN A 205 7.16 7.92 18.95
CA GLN A 205 6.12 8.36 19.89
C GLN A 205 5.20 7.19 20.30
N PRO A 206 4.69 7.19 21.55
CA PRO A 206 3.64 6.27 21.98
C PRO A 206 2.40 6.37 21.10
N TYR A 207 1.66 5.26 20.96
CA TYR A 207 0.38 5.17 20.23
C TYR A 207 0.42 5.49 18.72
N VAL A 208 1.59 5.72 18.13
CA VAL A 208 1.73 5.82 16.67
C VAL A 208 1.67 4.43 16.07
N THR A 209 0.66 4.16 15.24
CA THR A 209 0.45 2.81 14.71
C THR A 209 0.91 2.66 13.26
N MET A 210 0.89 3.75 12.50
CA MET A 210 1.13 3.73 11.06
C MET A 210 1.77 5.04 10.60
N LEU A 211 2.74 4.94 9.71
CA LEU A 211 3.27 6.07 8.95
C LEU A 211 2.54 6.13 7.61
N GLY A 212 1.78 7.21 7.37
CA GLY A 212 1.09 7.50 6.11
C GLY A 212 2.05 8.02 5.04
N HIS A 213 1.60 8.02 3.77
CA HIS A 213 2.30 8.45 2.54
C HIS A 213 3.67 9.10 2.77
N VAL A 214 4.69 8.23 2.93
CA VAL A 214 5.99 8.51 3.56
C VAL A 214 6.71 9.73 2.99
N THR A 215 6.63 9.93 1.68
CA THR A 215 7.35 10.98 0.98
C THR A 215 6.50 12.21 0.71
N GLY A 216 5.19 12.10 0.91
CA GLY A 216 4.20 13.12 0.58
C GLY A 216 4.20 13.50 -0.91
N ARG A 217 4.71 12.65 -1.81
CA ARG A 217 4.74 12.94 -3.25
C ARG A 217 3.32 13.05 -3.82
N LEU A 218 3.19 13.85 -4.87
CA LEU A 218 2.02 13.87 -5.74
C LEU A 218 2.50 13.69 -7.18
N LEU A 219 2.21 12.55 -7.78
CA LEU A 219 2.61 12.21 -9.14
C LEU A 219 2.20 13.33 -10.11
N LEU A 220 3.17 13.79 -10.92
CA LEU A 220 3.01 14.87 -11.90
C LEU A 220 2.68 16.26 -11.29
N ARG A 221 2.90 16.45 -9.98
CA ARG A 221 2.57 17.70 -9.27
C ARG A 221 3.61 18.12 -8.22
N ARG A 222 4.05 17.21 -7.36
CA ARG A 222 4.97 17.47 -6.25
C ARG A 222 5.95 16.31 -6.11
N GLU A 223 7.23 16.63 -6.20
CA GLU A 223 8.31 15.67 -5.93
C GLU A 223 8.27 15.17 -4.48
N PRO A 224 8.77 13.96 -4.18
CA PRO A 224 8.90 13.47 -2.81
C PRO A 224 9.78 14.41 -1.97
N CYS A 225 9.52 14.48 -0.65
CA CYS A 225 10.45 15.14 0.26
C CYS A 225 11.82 14.44 0.25
N HIS A 226 12.87 15.17 0.63
CA HIS A 226 14.20 14.59 0.79
C HIS A 226 14.20 13.75 2.06
N VAL A 227 14.27 12.42 1.94
CA VAL A 227 14.21 11.52 3.10
C VAL A 227 15.02 10.25 2.86
N ASN A 228 15.71 9.80 3.89
CA ASN A 228 16.36 8.50 3.90
C ASN A 228 15.34 7.40 4.26
N ILE A 229 14.69 6.83 3.24
CA ILE A 229 13.67 5.78 3.42
C ILE A 229 14.20 4.58 4.21
N GLY A 230 15.46 4.18 4.00
CA GLY A 230 16.06 3.06 4.73
C GLY A 230 16.02 3.25 6.25
N LYS A 231 16.49 4.41 6.72
CA LYS A 231 16.49 4.75 8.16
C LYS A 231 15.07 4.87 8.73
N VAL A 232 14.13 5.44 7.96
CA VAL A 232 12.72 5.54 8.36
C VAL A 232 12.09 4.16 8.51
N LEU A 233 12.36 3.24 7.58
CA LEU A 233 11.90 1.84 7.67
C LEU A 233 12.54 1.09 8.85
N ASP A 234 13.81 1.35 9.15
CA ASP A 234 14.49 0.79 10.33
C ASP A 234 13.79 1.20 11.62
N ALA A 235 13.48 2.49 11.77
CA ALA A 235 12.76 3.01 12.93
C ALA A 235 11.34 2.42 13.01
N ALA A 236 10.62 2.35 11.89
CA ALA A 236 9.27 1.79 11.85
C ALA A 236 9.26 0.31 12.29
N LEU A 237 10.19 -0.51 11.78
CA LEU A 237 10.36 -1.90 12.21
C LEU A 237 10.68 -2.01 13.70
N ALA A 238 11.63 -1.22 14.20
CA ALA A 238 12.06 -1.26 15.59
C ALA A 238 10.92 -0.90 16.57
N ASN A 239 9.99 -0.05 16.14
CA ASN A 239 8.87 0.41 16.96
C ASN A 239 7.55 -0.33 16.67
N GLY A 240 7.56 -1.31 15.76
CA GLY A 240 6.34 -2.03 15.35
C GLY A 240 5.28 -1.11 14.71
N VAL A 241 5.73 -0.05 14.02
CA VAL A 241 4.89 0.89 13.30
C VAL A 241 4.72 0.41 11.86
N LEU A 242 3.47 0.34 11.41
CA LEU A 242 3.11 -0.03 10.04
C LEU A 242 3.54 1.06 9.05
N VAL A 243 3.77 0.69 7.80
CA VAL A 243 3.99 1.66 6.73
C VAL A 243 2.85 1.57 5.72
N GLU A 244 2.35 2.73 5.32
CA GLU A 244 1.32 2.84 4.32
C GLU A 244 1.90 2.69 2.89
N LEU A 245 1.20 1.89 2.08
CA LEU A 245 1.14 2.05 0.64
C LEU A 245 -0.16 2.77 0.30
N ASN A 246 -0.05 4.08 0.11
CA ASN A 246 -1.16 4.94 -0.24
C ASN A 246 -1.54 4.67 -1.69
N ALA A 247 -2.71 4.10 -1.87
CA ALA A 247 -3.23 3.57 -3.11
C ALA A 247 -3.91 4.66 -3.97
N ASN A 248 -4.02 5.89 -3.47
CA ASN A 248 -4.50 7.00 -4.27
C ASN A 248 -3.65 7.13 -5.55
N PRO A 249 -4.23 7.10 -6.77
CA PRO A 249 -3.48 7.17 -8.02
C PRO A 249 -2.63 8.42 -8.19
N MET A 250 -2.90 9.48 -7.41
CA MET A 250 -2.07 10.68 -7.38
C MET A 250 -0.83 10.52 -6.49
N ARG A 251 -0.75 9.51 -5.61
CA ARG A 251 0.33 9.32 -4.64
C ARG A 251 1.16 8.07 -4.94
N LEU A 252 0.53 6.89 -4.84
CA LEU A 252 1.18 5.58 -4.91
C LEU A 252 2.41 5.48 -3.99
N ASP A 253 2.28 5.86 -2.73
CA ASP A 253 3.40 6.14 -1.80
C ASP A 253 3.26 5.36 -0.49
N MET A 254 4.17 4.53 -0.02
CA MET A 254 5.58 4.37 -0.43
C MET A 254 5.79 3.69 -1.79
N ASP A 255 6.78 4.15 -2.55
CA ASP A 255 7.15 3.60 -3.86
C ASP A 255 7.42 2.07 -3.83
N TRP A 256 6.88 1.34 -4.82
CA TRP A 256 6.97 -0.12 -4.95
C TRP A 256 8.40 -0.68 -4.81
N ARG A 257 9.43 0.09 -5.19
CA ARG A 257 10.83 -0.34 -5.18
C ARG A 257 11.37 -0.63 -3.79
N HIS A 258 10.75 -0.08 -2.74
CA HIS A 258 11.17 -0.30 -1.35
C HIS A 258 10.52 -1.54 -0.71
N TRP A 259 9.39 -2.00 -1.25
CA TRP A 259 8.53 -2.96 -0.56
C TRP A 259 9.11 -4.36 -0.45
N ARG A 260 9.77 -4.89 -1.50
CA ARG A 260 10.36 -6.23 -1.45
C ARG A 260 11.33 -6.39 -0.28
N LYS A 261 12.31 -5.47 -0.17
CA LYS A 261 13.30 -5.46 0.91
C LYS A 261 12.68 -5.18 2.27
N ALA A 262 11.65 -4.32 2.34
CA ALA A 262 10.94 -4.05 3.59
C ALA A 262 10.21 -5.31 4.09
N ALA A 263 9.50 -6.00 3.21
CA ALA A 263 8.75 -7.22 3.51
C ALA A 263 9.67 -8.38 3.90
N GLU A 264 10.82 -8.54 3.25
CA GLU A 264 11.87 -9.52 3.63
C GLU A 264 12.36 -9.32 5.08
N ARG A 265 12.25 -8.10 5.61
CA ARG A 265 12.60 -7.75 7.00
C ARG A 265 11.41 -7.82 7.98
N GLY A 266 10.26 -8.29 7.51
CA GLY A 266 9.04 -8.43 8.30
C GLY A 266 8.16 -7.18 8.38
N MET A 267 8.42 -6.16 7.55
CA MET A 267 7.54 -4.98 7.48
C MET A 267 6.15 -5.38 6.99
N LEU A 268 5.12 -4.93 7.69
CA LEU A 268 3.74 -5.06 7.24
C LEU A 268 3.32 -3.81 6.50
N CYS A 269 2.80 -4.01 5.29
CA CYS A 269 2.21 -2.99 4.45
C CYS A 269 0.73 -2.78 4.83
N ALA A 270 0.31 -1.53 4.98
CA ALA A 270 -1.09 -1.15 4.97
C ALA A 270 -1.42 -0.52 3.61
N ILE A 271 -2.17 -1.20 2.76
CA ILE A 271 -2.64 -0.65 1.49
C ILE A 271 -3.86 0.19 1.80
N ASN A 272 -3.77 1.50 1.65
CA ASN A 272 -4.82 2.42 2.06
C ASN A 272 -5.23 3.35 0.91
N PRO A 273 -6.53 3.50 0.63
CA PRO A 273 -6.98 4.29 -0.51
C PRO A 273 -6.86 5.80 -0.30
N ASP A 274 -6.72 6.28 0.95
CA ASP A 274 -6.79 7.70 1.27
C ASP A 274 -8.10 8.30 0.71
N ALA A 275 -9.19 7.56 0.97
CA ALA A 275 -10.47 7.80 0.31
C ALA A 275 -11.15 9.01 0.94
N HIS A 276 -11.50 9.99 0.11
CA HIS A 276 -12.27 11.18 0.50
C HIS A 276 -13.74 11.10 0.06
N ASP A 277 -14.16 9.96 -0.49
CA ASP A 277 -15.55 9.61 -0.75
C ASP A 277 -15.68 8.09 -0.94
N VAL A 278 -16.91 7.59 -1.07
CA VAL A 278 -17.19 6.16 -1.25
C VAL A 278 -16.55 5.58 -2.53
N ALA A 279 -16.39 6.38 -3.58
CA ALA A 279 -15.76 5.91 -4.83
C ALA A 279 -14.25 5.75 -4.67
N GLY A 280 -13.61 6.64 -3.89
CA GLY A 280 -12.20 6.58 -3.56
C GLY A 280 -11.77 5.28 -2.86
N LEU A 281 -12.69 4.58 -2.19
CA LEU A 281 -12.41 3.26 -1.60
C LEU A 281 -11.90 2.24 -2.64
N ASP A 282 -12.26 2.40 -3.92
CA ASP A 282 -11.82 1.51 -5.01
C ASP A 282 -10.38 1.75 -5.47
N TYR A 283 -9.72 2.81 -4.97
CA TYR A 283 -8.30 3.06 -5.23
C TYR A 283 -7.39 1.94 -4.69
N LEU A 284 -7.87 1.12 -3.75
CA LEU A 284 -7.19 -0.10 -3.34
C LEU A 284 -6.77 -0.99 -4.50
N SER A 285 -7.53 -1.01 -5.61
CA SER A 285 -7.16 -1.75 -6.81
C SER A 285 -5.79 -1.30 -7.37
N ALA A 286 -5.54 0.01 -7.43
CA ALA A 286 -4.24 0.56 -7.84
C ALA A 286 -3.16 0.20 -6.82
N GLY A 287 -3.45 0.31 -5.53
CA GLY A 287 -2.54 -0.08 -4.45
C GLY A 287 -2.13 -1.55 -4.52
N VAL A 288 -3.06 -2.47 -4.81
CA VAL A 288 -2.77 -3.90 -5.02
C VAL A 288 -1.82 -4.08 -6.20
N GLN A 289 -2.04 -3.40 -7.34
CA GLN A 289 -1.11 -3.50 -8.47
C GLN A 289 0.31 -3.05 -8.09
N VAL A 290 0.43 -1.97 -7.32
CA VAL A 290 1.72 -1.45 -6.83
C VAL A 290 2.35 -2.41 -5.80
N ALA A 291 1.56 -3.00 -4.91
CA ALA A 291 2.01 -4.00 -3.94
C ALA A 291 2.54 -5.27 -4.63
N ARG A 292 1.81 -5.76 -5.64
CA ARG A 292 2.22 -6.89 -6.49
C ARG A 292 3.55 -6.63 -7.17
N LYS A 293 3.74 -5.41 -7.71
CA LYS A 293 5.02 -4.95 -8.28
C LYS A 293 6.15 -4.92 -7.25
N GLY A 294 5.82 -4.63 -5.99
CA GLY A 294 6.71 -4.73 -4.83
C GLY A 294 6.92 -6.15 -4.28
N TRP A 295 6.47 -7.20 -5.00
CA TRP A 295 6.55 -8.61 -4.61
C TRP A 295 5.75 -8.98 -3.35
N LEU A 296 4.78 -8.16 -2.95
CA LEU A 296 4.03 -8.41 -1.73
C LEU A 296 3.03 -9.57 -1.90
N THR A 297 3.05 -10.45 -0.90
CA THR A 297 2.07 -11.52 -0.70
C THR A 297 0.98 -11.08 0.27
N LYS A 298 -0.10 -11.86 0.41
CA LYS A 298 -1.15 -11.55 1.38
C LYS A 298 -0.61 -11.49 2.82
N GLU A 299 0.41 -12.28 3.15
CA GLU A 299 1.04 -12.34 4.47
C GLU A 299 1.78 -11.02 4.82
N ASN A 300 2.21 -10.27 3.81
CA ASN A 300 2.88 -8.98 3.98
C ASN A 300 1.92 -7.80 4.15
N VAL A 301 0.61 -8.02 3.99
CA VAL A 301 -0.39 -6.93 3.92
C VAL A 301 -1.36 -7.03 5.09
N LEU A 302 -1.46 -5.97 5.90
CA LEU A 302 -2.36 -5.93 7.06
C LEU A 302 -3.83 -6.10 6.65
N ASN A 303 -4.21 -5.50 5.52
CA ASN A 303 -5.58 -5.48 5.01
C ASN A 303 -6.16 -6.86 4.67
N THR A 304 -5.34 -7.91 4.65
CA THR A 304 -5.79 -9.30 4.37
C THR A 304 -6.15 -10.07 5.64
N ARG A 305 -5.81 -9.51 6.81
CA ARG A 305 -5.97 -10.19 8.09
C ARG A 305 -7.43 -10.17 8.55
N PRO A 306 -7.88 -11.21 9.26
CA PRO A 306 -9.18 -11.21 9.91
C PRO A 306 -9.37 -10.04 10.87
N LEU A 307 -10.64 -9.62 11.05
CA LEU A 307 -11.01 -8.61 12.03
C LEU A 307 -10.38 -8.86 13.42
N ALA A 308 -10.43 -10.09 13.91
CA ALA A 308 -9.86 -10.45 15.22
C ALA A 308 -8.33 -10.20 15.29
N ASP A 309 -7.61 -10.47 14.20
CA ASP A 309 -6.16 -10.32 14.12
C ASP A 309 -5.76 -8.84 14.04
N VAL A 310 -6.52 -8.02 13.30
CA VAL A 310 -6.25 -6.58 13.24
C VAL A 310 -6.61 -5.89 14.56
N GLN A 311 -7.69 -6.30 15.23
CA GLN A 311 -8.02 -5.85 16.58
C GLN A 311 -6.92 -6.21 17.59
N ALA A 312 -6.37 -7.43 17.51
CA ALA A 312 -5.25 -7.84 18.36
C ALA A 312 -3.96 -7.07 18.04
N HIS A 313 -3.71 -6.79 16.75
CA HIS A 313 -2.56 -6.01 16.31
C HIS A 313 -2.58 -4.60 16.92
N PHE A 314 -3.68 -3.87 16.74
CA PHE A 314 -3.78 -2.51 17.25
C PHE A 314 -3.84 -2.44 18.77
N ARG A 315 -4.58 -3.32 19.46
CA ARG A 315 -4.59 -3.37 20.93
C ARG A 315 -3.19 -3.52 21.53
N ARG A 316 -2.37 -4.43 20.99
CA ARG A 316 -0.97 -4.60 21.42
C ARG A 316 -0.16 -3.32 21.26
N ARG A 317 -0.33 -2.60 20.14
CA ARG A 317 0.40 -1.34 19.90
C ARG A 317 -0.12 -0.17 20.75
N MET A 318 -1.42 -0.15 21.00
CA MET A 318 -2.11 0.89 21.76
C MET A 318 -2.08 0.65 23.28
N GLY A 319 -1.50 -0.47 23.74
CA GLY A 319 -1.37 -0.78 25.16
C GLY A 319 -2.71 -1.05 25.86
N ALA A 320 -3.68 -1.62 25.12
CA ALA A 320 -5.04 -1.92 25.56
C ALA A 320 -5.32 -3.41 25.71
#